data_AF-A0A8B8ILY6-F1
#
_entry.id   AF-A0A8B8ILY6-F1
#
_cell.length_a   1.000
_cell.length_b   1.000
_cell.length_c   1.000
_cell.angle_alpha   90.00
_cell.angle_beta   90.00
_cell.angle_gamma   90.00
#
_symmetry.space_group_name_H-M   'P 1'
#
loop_
_entity.id
_entity.type
_entity.pdbx_description
1 polymer ?
#
loop_
_entity_poly.entity_id
_entity_poly.type
_entity_poly.pdbx_seq_one_letter_code
_entity_poly.pdbx_strand_id
1 'polypeptide(L)'
;VDLFVKSIRDRQAPSYNTKQVLVMMGKRLGYFNAKIWFENIDKLIDNVNKKSYKDGDQINVMYSTPACYLKSVYEENPVLETKQDDFLPYAYDKYSYLSGMYTSRPTFKYLVREANIFLQMSKQLQVLGNLGNNDALFEEFMWIMGVSQDHNIISGAMRPHVLSFYTKKLYLAVQRSTLLIEEAFNKIRGCPKTTEYRLCFFNHSACPNTEKSTFHIIVYNPLAWSVTMPVRLPILNKMYDVFDPKDHITIIAGDKMKAVAMKIPEQVKKIPNRR
;
A
#
# COMPACT_ATOMS: atom_id res chain seq x y z
N VAL A 1 -13.52 -41.52 4.34
CA VAL A 1 -14.87 -41.12 3.89
C VAL A 1 -15.73 -40.72 5.09
N ASP A 2 -16.00 -41.62 6.03
CA ASP A 2 -16.89 -41.34 7.18
C ASP A 2 -16.46 -40.13 8.02
N LEU A 3 -15.16 -40.00 8.31
CA LEU A 3 -14.63 -38.84 9.04
C LEU A 3 -14.89 -37.51 8.29
N PHE A 4 -14.80 -37.52 6.96
CA PHE A 4 -15.06 -36.34 6.13
C PHE A 4 -16.54 -35.97 6.19
N VAL A 5 -17.42 -36.94 5.89
CA VAL A 5 -18.88 -36.76 5.94
C VAL A 5 -19.32 -36.25 7.31
N LYS A 6 -18.85 -36.89 8.39
CA LYS A 6 -19.14 -36.47 9.77
C LYS A 6 -18.65 -35.04 10.06
N SER A 7 -17.45 -34.68 9.62
CA SER A 7 -16.91 -33.33 9.86
C SER A 7 -17.72 -32.26 9.12
N ILE A 8 -18.11 -32.51 7.87
CA ILE A 8 -18.93 -31.57 7.10
C ILE A 8 -20.34 -31.46 7.68
N ARG A 9 -21.00 -32.59 7.96
CA ARG A 9 -22.37 -32.63 8.46
C ARG A 9 -22.51 -32.06 9.87
N ASP A 10 -21.61 -32.42 10.78
CA ASP A 10 -21.80 -32.13 12.20
C ASP A 10 -21.14 -30.83 12.64
N ARG A 11 -20.05 -30.40 11.98
CA ARG A 11 -19.30 -29.20 12.41
C ARG A 11 -19.48 -28.01 11.49
N GLN A 12 -19.50 -28.22 10.18
CA GLN A 12 -19.45 -27.12 9.22
C GLN A 12 -20.85 -26.71 8.75
N ALA A 13 -21.63 -27.63 8.20
CA ALA A 13 -22.96 -27.37 7.64
C ALA A 13 -23.92 -26.63 8.62
N PRO A 14 -23.95 -26.93 9.93
CA PRO A 14 -24.88 -26.27 10.85
C PRO A 14 -24.62 -24.76 11.06
N SER A 15 -23.46 -24.26 10.63
CA SER A 15 -23.11 -22.83 10.71
C SER A 15 -23.55 -22.02 9.48
N TYR A 16 -24.25 -22.63 8.52
CA TYR A 16 -24.70 -21.98 7.28
C TYR A 16 -26.22 -22.04 7.13
N ASN A 17 -26.79 -21.06 6.43
CA ASN A 17 -28.22 -20.96 6.17
C ASN A 17 -28.66 -21.68 4.87
N THR A 18 -27.74 -22.40 4.21
CA THR A 18 -27.97 -23.10 2.93
C THR A 18 -27.44 -24.53 3.00
N LYS A 19 -27.83 -25.36 2.04
CA LYS A 19 -27.31 -26.73 1.88
C LYS A 19 -25.95 -26.77 1.17
N GLN A 20 -25.42 -25.61 0.78
CA GLN A 20 -24.12 -25.47 0.15
C GLN A 20 -23.03 -25.26 1.21
N VAL A 21 -22.02 -26.15 1.20
CA VAL A 21 -20.86 -26.03 2.09
C VAL A 21 -19.59 -25.87 1.26
N LEU A 22 -18.86 -24.77 1.47
CA LEU A 22 -17.56 -24.55 0.83
C LEU A 22 -16.46 -25.27 1.62
N VAL A 23 -15.79 -26.23 0.98
CA VAL A 23 -14.63 -26.91 1.54
C VAL A 23 -13.35 -26.35 0.91
N MET A 24 -12.54 -25.65 1.70
CA MET A 24 -11.25 -25.12 1.24
C MET A 24 -10.18 -26.21 1.27
N MET A 25 -9.99 -26.90 0.14
CA MET A 25 -8.94 -27.90 -0.02
C MET A 25 -7.61 -27.22 -0.33
N GLY A 26 -6.83 -26.86 0.69
CA GLY A 26 -5.53 -26.24 0.48
C GLY A 26 -4.79 -25.91 1.78
N LYS A 27 -3.54 -25.47 1.64
CA LYS A 27 -2.72 -24.95 2.75
C LYS A 27 -1.65 -24.00 2.23
N ARG A 28 -0.95 -23.30 3.13
CA ARG A 28 0.24 -22.52 2.80
C ARG A 28 1.25 -23.40 2.06
N LEU A 29 1.70 -22.96 0.88
CA LEU A 29 2.56 -23.73 -0.04
C LEU A 29 1.98 -25.11 -0.42
N GLY A 30 0.64 -25.24 -0.39
CA GLY A 30 -0.06 -26.38 -0.96
C GLY A 30 0.12 -26.44 -2.48
N TYR A 31 -0.28 -27.57 -3.08
CA TYR A 31 -0.23 -27.79 -4.53
C TYR A 31 1.14 -27.69 -5.23
N PHE A 32 2.26 -27.59 -4.49
CA PHE A 32 3.60 -27.72 -5.10
C PHE A 32 3.74 -29.00 -5.92
N ASN A 33 3.22 -30.11 -5.40
CA ASN A 33 2.91 -31.31 -6.19
C ASN A 33 1.39 -31.46 -6.28
N ALA A 34 0.79 -30.80 -7.28
CA ALA A 34 -0.65 -30.78 -7.46
C ALA A 34 -1.25 -32.17 -7.73
N LYS A 35 -0.49 -33.08 -8.37
CA LYS A 35 -0.94 -34.45 -8.67
C LYS A 35 -1.38 -35.19 -7.41
N ILE A 36 -0.59 -35.12 -6.33
CA ILE A 36 -0.93 -35.76 -5.05
C ILE A 36 -2.24 -35.20 -4.48
N TRP A 37 -2.51 -33.91 -4.64
CA TRP A 37 -3.75 -33.31 -4.18
C TRP A 37 -4.94 -33.80 -4.99
N PHE A 38 -4.88 -33.66 -6.32
CA PHE A 38 -5.98 -34.03 -7.20
C PHE A 38 -6.29 -35.53 -7.13
N GLU A 39 -5.30 -36.42 -7.13
CA GLU A 39 -5.55 -37.87 -7.01
C GLU A 39 -6.30 -38.25 -5.72
N ASN A 40 -5.99 -37.58 -4.61
CA ASN A 40 -6.67 -37.85 -3.34
C ASN A 40 -8.06 -37.19 -3.28
N ILE A 41 -8.23 -36.00 -3.86
CA ILE A 41 -9.53 -35.33 -3.93
C ILE A 41 -10.47 -36.10 -4.86
N ASP A 42 -10.00 -36.59 -6.01
CA ASP A 42 -10.78 -37.42 -6.94
C ASP A 42 -11.30 -38.69 -6.25
N LYS A 43 -10.39 -39.39 -5.55
CA LYS A 43 -10.77 -40.57 -4.74
C LYS A 43 -11.77 -40.19 -3.65
N LEU A 44 -11.61 -39.04 -2.99
CA LEU A 44 -12.55 -38.60 -1.95
C LEU A 44 -13.94 -38.32 -2.53
N ILE A 45 -14.02 -37.57 -3.62
CA ILE A 45 -15.27 -37.24 -4.34
C ILE A 45 -15.98 -38.52 -4.75
N ASP A 46 -15.29 -39.41 -5.47
CA ASP A 46 -15.86 -40.66 -5.96
C ASP A 46 -16.39 -41.54 -4.83
N ASN A 47 -15.59 -41.75 -3.78
CA ASN A 47 -16.00 -42.61 -2.67
C ASN A 47 -17.11 -42.00 -1.80
N VAL A 48 -17.13 -40.67 -1.60
CA VAL A 48 -18.21 -40.01 -0.85
C VAL A 48 -19.51 -40.06 -1.65
N ASN A 49 -19.49 -39.76 -2.94
CA ASN A 49 -20.70 -39.75 -3.77
C ASN A 49 -21.28 -41.17 -3.93
N LYS A 50 -20.43 -42.19 -4.12
CA LYS A 50 -20.86 -43.60 -4.14
C LYS A 50 -21.49 -44.05 -2.83
N LYS A 51 -20.85 -43.74 -1.69
CA LYS A 51 -21.39 -44.05 -0.37
C LYS A 51 -22.72 -43.32 -0.15
N SER A 52 -22.78 -42.03 -0.49
CA SER A 52 -23.98 -41.22 -0.34
C SER A 52 -25.17 -41.77 -1.12
N TYR A 53 -24.95 -42.22 -2.36
CA TYR A 53 -25.95 -42.89 -3.17
C TYR A 53 -26.41 -44.23 -2.54
N LYS A 54 -25.48 -45.02 -1.98
CA LYS A 54 -25.78 -46.31 -1.37
C LYS A 54 -26.55 -46.18 -0.04
N ASP A 55 -26.13 -45.25 0.80
CA ASP A 55 -26.62 -45.10 2.18
C ASP A 55 -27.82 -44.11 2.26
N GLY A 56 -28.15 -43.43 1.16
CA GLY A 56 -29.25 -42.46 1.10
C GLY A 56 -28.94 -41.12 1.78
N ASP A 57 -27.66 -40.79 1.98
CA ASP A 57 -27.19 -39.64 2.77
C ASP A 57 -27.45 -38.27 2.11
N GLN A 58 -27.87 -38.23 0.83
CA GLN A 58 -28.15 -37.02 0.03
C GLN A 58 -27.01 -35.99 -0.02
N ILE A 59 -25.76 -36.43 0.15
CA ILE A 59 -24.56 -35.60 -0.01
C ILE A 59 -24.05 -35.71 -1.45
N ASN A 60 -23.69 -34.58 -2.05
CA ASN A 60 -22.95 -34.52 -3.31
C ASN A 60 -21.70 -33.65 -3.13
N VAL A 61 -20.55 -34.21 -3.46
CA VAL A 61 -19.25 -33.52 -3.40
C VAL A 61 -18.73 -33.36 -4.83
N MET A 62 -18.22 -32.17 -5.14
CA MET A 62 -17.64 -31.86 -6.45
C MET A 62 -16.54 -30.82 -6.33
N TYR A 63 -15.68 -30.71 -7.33
CA TYR A 63 -14.83 -29.54 -7.48
C TYR A 63 -15.68 -28.30 -7.70
N SER A 64 -15.23 -27.19 -7.13
CA SER A 64 -15.91 -25.91 -7.25
C SER A 64 -14.91 -24.76 -7.12
N THR A 65 -15.41 -23.54 -7.28
CA THR A 65 -14.68 -22.30 -7.04
C THR A 65 -15.47 -21.43 -6.07
N PRO A 66 -14.85 -20.43 -5.40
CA PRO A 66 -15.60 -19.49 -4.57
C PRO A 66 -16.75 -18.79 -5.32
N ALA A 67 -16.59 -18.52 -6.62
CA ALA A 67 -17.63 -17.93 -7.45
C ALA A 67 -18.81 -18.90 -7.69
N CYS A 68 -18.53 -20.17 -7.99
CA CYS A 68 -19.59 -21.18 -8.15
C CYS A 68 -20.34 -21.43 -6.84
N TYR A 69 -19.62 -21.49 -5.71
CA TYR A 69 -20.23 -21.61 -4.39
C TYR A 69 -21.18 -20.43 -4.10
N LEU A 70 -20.71 -19.20 -4.29
CA LEU A 70 -21.52 -18.01 -4.06
C LEU A 70 -22.79 -18.01 -4.94
N LYS A 71 -22.67 -18.43 -6.20
CA LYS A 71 -23.82 -18.59 -7.09
C LYS A 71 -24.83 -19.60 -6.54
N SER A 72 -24.39 -20.77 -6.10
CA SER A 72 -25.30 -21.79 -5.54
C SER A 72 -25.96 -21.35 -4.23
N VAL A 73 -25.24 -20.60 -3.38
CA VAL A 73 -25.83 -19.99 -2.17
C VAL A 73 -26.90 -18.95 -2.55
N TYR A 74 -26.61 -18.10 -3.54
CA TYR A 74 -27.55 -17.08 -4.02
C TYR A 74 -28.83 -17.70 -4.61
N GLU A 75 -28.71 -18.78 -5.38
CA GLU A 75 -29.85 -19.49 -5.98
C GLU A 75 -30.77 -20.15 -4.94
N GLU A 76 -30.26 -20.50 -3.75
CA GLU A 76 -31.09 -20.97 -2.63
C GLU A 76 -31.88 -19.84 -1.93
N ASN A 77 -31.60 -18.58 -2.26
CA ASN A 77 -32.23 -17.38 -1.70
C ASN A 77 -32.39 -17.41 -0.15
N PRO A 78 -31.30 -17.62 0.61
CA PRO A 78 -31.36 -17.70 2.06
C PRO A 78 -31.70 -16.34 2.67
N VAL A 79 -32.31 -16.37 3.85
CA VAL A 79 -32.38 -15.20 4.72
C VAL A 79 -31.00 -15.00 5.35
N LEU A 80 -30.38 -13.85 5.10
CA LEU A 80 -29.06 -13.49 5.63
C LEU A 80 -29.18 -12.27 6.53
N GLU A 81 -28.38 -12.24 7.60
CA GLU A 81 -28.29 -11.09 8.49
C GLU A 81 -27.44 -9.98 7.87
N THR A 82 -27.77 -8.74 8.20
CA THR A 82 -26.96 -7.57 7.81
C THR A 82 -25.89 -7.30 8.86
N LYS A 83 -24.62 -7.18 8.45
CA LYS A 83 -23.49 -6.75 9.30
C LYS A 83 -22.95 -5.41 8.79
N GLN A 84 -22.76 -4.44 9.68
CA GLN A 84 -22.37 -3.07 9.29
C GLN A 84 -20.98 -2.59 9.76
N ASP A 85 -20.33 -3.26 10.72
CA ASP A 85 -18.98 -2.86 11.19
C ASP A 85 -17.87 -3.80 10.71
N ASP A 86 -16.64 -3.57 11.19
CA ASP A 86 -15.49 -4.41 10.91
C ASP A 86 -15.39 -5.67 11.81
N PHE A 87 -14.25 -6.35 11.70
CA PHE A 87 -13.84 -7.51 12.49
C PHE A 87 -12.57 -7.21 13.31
N LEU A 88 -12.39 -5.97 13.77
CA LEU A 88 -11.23 -5.54 14.54
C LEU A 88 -11.60 -5.25 16.02
N PRO A 89 -10.67 -5.49 16.96
CA PRO A 89 -9.38 -6.15 16.78
C PRO A 89 -9.51 -7.68 16.64
N TYR A 90 -8.68 -8.27 15.77
CA TYR A 90 -8.60 -9.73 15.66
C TYR A 90 -7.85 -10.33 16.86
N ALA A 91 -8.40 -11.40 17.44
CA ALA A 91 -7.80 -12.17 18.52
C ALA A 91 -7.70 -13.65 18.12
N TYR A 92 -6.55 -14.27 18.37
CA TYR A 92 -6.36 -15.71 18.19
C TYR A 92 -7.02 -16.52 19.30
N ASP A 93 -6.96 -16.02 20.52
CA ASP A 93 -7.51 -16.62 21.73
C ASP A 93 -7.86 -15.51 22.75
N LYS A 94 -8.26 -15.90 23.96
CA LYS A 94 -8.70 -14.98 25.04
C LYS A 94 -7.67 -13.91 25.42
N TYR A 95 -6.37 -14.17 25.25
CA TYR A 95 -5.28 -13.32 25.72
C TYR A 95 -4.37 -12.81 24.59
N SER A 96 -4.55 -13.29 23.36
CA SER A 96 -3.67 -13.01 22.22
C SER A 96 -4.34 -12.15 21.14
N TYR A 97 -4.19 -10.82 21.24
CA TYR A 97 -4.72 -9.84 20.27
C TYR A 97 -3.65 -9.38 19.28
N LEU A 98 -3.98 -9.29 17.99
CA LEU A 98 -3.04 -8.85 16.94
C LEU A 98 -2.88 -7.32 16.83
N SER A 99 -3.14 -6.56 17.88
CA SER A 99 -3.05 -5.09 17.84
C SER A 99 -1.61 -4.57 17.64
N GLY A 100 -0.59 -5.39 17.94
CA GLY A 100 0.82 -5.04 17.68
C GLY A 100 1.15 -4.80 16.20
N MET A 101 0.35 -5.35 15.27
CA MET A 101 0.55 -5.16 13.83
C MET A 101 0.30 -3.71 13.37
N TYR A 102 -0.48 -2.94 14.14
CA TYR A 102 -0.78 -1.54 13.86
C TYR A 102 0.46 -0.65 13.97
N THR A 103 1.40 -0.98 14.86
CA THR A 103 2.60 -0.15 15.12
C THR A 103 3.89 -0.78 14.61
N SER A 104 3.96 -2.11 14.49
CA SER A 104 5.18 -2.83 14.10
C SER A 104 5.81 -2.26 12.81
N ARG A 105 7.14 -2.01 12.84
CA ARG A 105 7.91 -1.38 11.74
C ARG A 105 7.32 -0.02 11.28
N PRO A 106 7.21 0.97 12.18
CA PRO A 106 6.53 2.23 11.88
C PRO A 106 7.23 3.04 10.79
N THR A 107 8.56 3.01 10.72
CA THR A 107 9.34 3.68 9.67
C THR A 107 9.00 3.15 8.27
N PHE A 108 8.79 1.84 8.14
CA PHE A 108 8.40 1.24 6.88
C PHE A 108 6.96 1.62 6.50
N LYS A 109 6.02 1.59 7.46
CA LYS A 109 4.64 2.06 7.26
C LYS A 109 4.61 3.52 6.79
N TYR A 110 5.45 4.38 7.39
CA TYR A 110 5.60 5.77 6.97
C TYR A 110 6.14 5.86 5.53
N LEU A 111 7.20 5.12 5.19
CA LEU A 111 7.76 5.10 3.84
C LEU A 111 6.73 4.67 2.79
N VAL A 112 5.88 3.68 3.08
CA VAL A 112 4.80 3.27 2.17
C VAL A 112 3.80 4.40 1.94
N ARG A 113 3.46 5.18 2.97
CA ARG A 113 2.58 6.35 2.84
C ARG A 113 3.22 7.46 2.02
N GLU A 114 4.49 7.77 2.29
CA GLU A 114 5.27 8.75 1.52
C GLU A 114 5.38 8.32 0.05
N ALA A 115 5.72 7.06 -0.21
CA ALA A 115 5.79 6.52 -1.56
C ALA A 115 4.45 6.60 -2.31
N ASN A 116 3.32 6.38 -1.63
CA ASN A 116 2.01 6.58 -2.24
C ASN A 116 1.79 8.05 -2.67
N ILE A 117 2.20 9.02 -1.85
CA ILE A 117 2.08 10.46 -2.19
C ILE A 117 2.85 10.75 -3.48
N PHE A 118 4.10 10.30 -3.56
CA PHE A 118 4.90 10.45 -4.78
C PHE A 118 4.26 9.77 -5.98
N LEU A 119 3.73 8.56 -5.84
CA LEU A 119 3.03 7.88 -6.92
C LEU A 119 1.81 8.70 -7.41
N GLN A 120 1.00 9.24 -6.52
CA GLN A 120 -0.16 10.06 -6.92
C GLN A 120 0.28 11.37 -7.59
N MET A 121 1.29 12.06 -7.04
CA MET A 121 1.86 13.26 -7.64
C MET A 121 2.40 12.99 -9.04
N SER A 122 3.17 11.91 -9.22
CA SER A 122 3.70 11.53 -10.53
C SER A 122 2.60 11.24 -11.53
N LYS A 123 1.50 10.59 -11.14
CA LYS A 123 0.34 10.36 -12.02
C LYS A 123 -0.32 11.68 -12.44
N GLN A 124 -0.51 12.61 -11.51
CA GLN A 124 -1.08 13.93 -11.82
C GLN A 124 -0.18 14.71 -12.77
N LEU A 125 1.12 14.77 -12.47
CA LEU A 125 2.11 15.53 -13.22
C LEU A 125 2.44 14.92 -14.58
N GLN A 126 2.35 13.60 -14.73
CA GLN A 126 2.41 12.91 -16.03
C GLN A 126 1.38 13.48 -17.01
N VAL A 127 0.13 13.66 -16.53
CA VAL A 127 -0.98 14.17 -17.35
C VAL A 127 -0.86 15.69 -17.54
N LEU A 128 -0.66 16.44 -16.45
CA LEU A 128 -0.57 17.91 -16.50
C LEU A 128 0.62 18.39 -17.34
N GLY A 129 1.75 17.69 -17.26
CA GLY A 129 2.92 17.96 -18.09
C GLY A 129 2.79 17.43 -19.51
N ASN A 130 1.72 16.69 -19.84
CA ASN A 130 1.56 15.97 -21.10
C ASN A 130 2.86 15.21 -21.46
N LEU A 131 3.38 14.45 -20.50
CA LEU A 131 4.65 13.74 -20.66
C LEU A 131 4.47 12.53 -21.60
N GLY A 132 5.58 12.07 -22.18
CA GLY A 132 5.59 10.89 -23.06
C GLY A 132 5.31 9.59 -22.32
N ASN A 133 5.49 8.45 -22.99
CA ASN A 133 5.26 7.14 -22.38
C ASN A 133 6.23 6.89 -21.20
N ASN A 134 5.67 6.65 -20.02
CA ASN A 134 6.37 6.30 -18.78
C ASN A 134 5.81 5.02 -18.14
N ASP A 135 5.14 4.16 -18.91
CA ASP A 135 4.42 2.98 -18.43
C ASP A 135 5.31 2.05 -17.61
N ALA A 136 6.52 1.74 -18.10
CA ALA A 136 7.46 0.88 -17.39
C ALA A 136 7.84 1.42 -15.99
N LEU A 137 7.98 2.75 -15.84
CA LEU A 137 8.24 3.38 -14.55
C LEU A 137 7.03 3.25 -13.63
N PHE A 138 5.82 3.50 -14.15
CA PHE A 138 4.59 3.34 -13.38
C PHE A 138 4.30 1.89 -13.01
N GLU A 139 4.56 0.93 -13.89
CA GLU A 139 4.43 -0.49 -13.61
C GLU A 139 5.33 -0.92 -12.45
N GLU A 140 6.62 -0.53 -12.47
CA GLU A 140 7.53 -0.84 -11.36
C GLU A 140 7.08 -0.18 -10.06
N PHE A 141 6.69 1.09 -10.10
CA PHE A 141 6.26 1.82 -8.91
C PHE A 141 4.94 1.28 -8.35
N MET A 142 3.95 1.01 -9.21
CA MET A 142 2.68 0.42 -8.82
C MET A 142 2.85 -1.02 -8.31
N TRP A 143 3.75 -1.80 -8.90
CA TRP A 143 4.08 -3.15 -8.42
C TRP A 143 4.61 -3.11 -6.99
N ILE A 144 5.63 -2.29 -6.70
CA ILE A 144 6.19 -2.23 -5.34
C ILE A 144 5.18 -1.67 -4.35
N MET A 145 4.35 -0.70 -4.74
CA MET A 145 3.27 -0.18 -3.90
C MET A 145 2.22 -1.25 -3.59
N GLY A 146 1.85 -2.07 -4.58
CA GLY A 146 0.92 -3.17 -4.43
C GLY A 146 1.46 -4.28 -3.54
N VAL A 147 2.67 -4.76 -3.80
CA VAL A 147 3.34 -5.78 -2.97
C VAL A 147 3.51 -5.29 -1.53
N SER A 148 3.79 -4.00 -1.33
CA SER A 148 3.91 -3.43 0.01
C SER A 148 2.62 -3.50 0.83
N GLN A 149 1.44 -3.70 0.20
CA GLN A 149 0.17 -3.90 0.90
C GLN A 149 -0.08 -5.34 1.34
N ASP A 150 0.80 -6.30 0.99
CA ASP A 150 0.69 -7.67 1.48
C ASP A 150 0.55 -7.69 3.01
N HIS A 151 -0.35 -8.52 3.52
CA HIS A 151 -0.71 -8.62 4.92
C HIS A 151 0.46 -9.01 5.85
N ASN A 152 1.58 -9.57 5.36
CA ASN A 152 2.80 -9.76 6.14
C ASN A 152 3.77 -8.59 6.03
N ILE A 153 3.71 -7.84 4.92
CA ILE A 153 4.61 -6.74 4.62
C ILE A 153 4.14 -5.47 5.36
N ILE A 154 2.93 -4.97 5.06
CA ILE A 154 2.46 -3.73 5.68
C ILE A 154 2.25 -3.87 7.19
N SER A 155 1.88 -5.07 7.66
CA SER A 155 1.73 -5.38 9.09
C SER A 155 3.06 -5.39 9.85
N GLY A 156 4.18 -5.52 9.13
CA GLY A 156 5.53 -5.58 9.70
C GLY A 156 5.96 -6.98 10.13
N ALA A 157 5.22 -8.03 9.79
CA ALA A 157 5.53 -9.45 10.05
C ALA A 157 6.59 -10.04 9.09
N MET A 158 7.62 -9.24 8.76
CA MET A 158 8.69 -9.61 7.84
C MET A 158 9.99 -9.95 8.56
N ARG A 159 10.78 -10.86 7.97
CA ARG A 159 12.19 -11.04 8.35
C ARG A 159 13.02 -9.81 7.96
N PRO A 160 14.12 -9.50 8.67
CA PRO A 160 14.93 -8.30 8.42
C PRO A 160 15.43 -8.13 6.97
N HIS A 161 15.84 -9.20 6.30
CA HIS A 161 16.30 -9.13 4.90
C HIS A 161 15.16 -8.81 3.92
N VAL A 162 13.95 -9.31 4.18
CA VAL A 162 12.75 -9.01 3.38
C VAL A 162 12.38 -7.54 3.54
N LEU A 163 12.40 -7.02 4.77
CA LEU A 163 12.20 -5.61 5.06
C LEU A 163 13.22 -4.74 4.32
N SER A 164 14.51 -5.10 4.37
CA SER A 164 15.57 -4.37 3.68
C SER A 164 15.36 -4.33 2.16
N PHE A 165 14.99 -5.46 1.57
CA PHE A 165 14.69 -5.57 0.14
C PHE A 165 13.55 -4.63 -0.29
N TYR A 166 12.40 -4.69 0.39
CA TYR A 166 11.25 -3.85 0.03
C TYR A 166 11.47 -2.37 0.35
N THR A 167 12.17 -2.05 1.44
CA THR A 167 12.58 -0.67 1.75
C THR A 167 13.42 -0.09 0.63
N LYS A 168 14.42 -0.84 0.14
CA LYS A 168 15.27 -0.43 -0.98
C LYS A 168 14.46 -0.22 -2.25
N LYS A 169 13.54 -1.14 -2.58
CA LYS A 169 12.69 -1.02 -3.77
C LYS A 169 11.74 0.18 -3.72
N LEU A 170 11.07 0.42 -2.59
CA LEU A 170 10.23 1.61 -2.38
C LEU A 170 11.04 2.90 -2.51
N TYR A 171 12.19 2.97 -1.85
CA TYR A 171 13.07 4.13 -1.92
C TYR A 171 13.49 4.43 -3.36
N LEU A 172 13.94 3.42 -4.10
CA LEU A 172 14.34 3.59 -5.51
C LEU A 172 13.16 4.03 -6.38
N ALA A 173 11.95 3.52 -6.14
CA ALA A 173 10.77 3.94 -6.88
C ALA A 173 10.44 5.42 -6.63
N VAL A 174 10.50 5.88 -5.37
CA VAL A 174 10.36 7.31 -5.03
C VAL A 174 11.43 8.15 -5.73
N GLN A 175 12.71 7.75 -5.65
CA GLN A 175 13.80 8.50 -6.31
C GLN A 175 13.63 8.56 -7.83
N ARG A 176 13.23 7.45 -8.48
CA ARG A 176 12.98 7.45 -9.93
C ARG A 176 11.80 8.34 -10.31
N SER A 177 10.77 8.39 -9.47
CA SER A 177 9.60 9.23 -9.70
C SER A 177 9.92 10.73 -9.67
N THR A 178 11.00 11.15 -8.99
CA THR A 178 11.39 12.57 -8.97
C THR A 178 11.84 13.04 -10.33
N LEU A 179 12.50 12.20 -11.13
CA LEU A 179 12.92 12.55 -12.49
C LEU A 179 11.72 12.92 -13.37
N LEU A 180 10.62 12.17 -13.24
CA LEU A 180 9.36 12.46 -13.93
C LEU A 180 8.73 13.76 -13.43
N ILE A 181 8.72 13.97 -12.11
CA ILE A 181 8.22 15.20 -11.48
C ILE A 181 9.03 16.42 -11.95
N GLU A 182 10.35 16.29 -12.03
CA GLU A 182 11.28 17.31 -12.51
C GLU A 182 10.99 17.68 -13.98
N GLU A 183 10.83 16.68 -14.85
CA GLU A 183 10.45 16.87 -16.24
C GLU A 183 9.10 17.59 -16.38
N ALA A 184 8.10 17.16 -15.62
CA ALA A 184 6.78 17.78 -15.60
C ALA A 184 6.85 19.25 -15.15
N PHE A 185 7.56 19.57 -14.07
CA PHE A 185 7.72 20.94 -13.61
C PHE A 185 8.44 21.81 -14.63
N ASN A 186 9.48 21.30 -15.28
CA ASN A 186 10.18 22.03 -16.33
C ASN A 186 9.24 22.35 -17.50
N LYS A 187 8.41 21.41 -17.91
CA LYS A 187 7.45 21.62 -19.00
C LYS A 187 6.31 22.56 -18.62
N ILE A 188 5.70 22.38 -17.45
CA ILE A 188 4.57 23.20 -16.97
C ILE A 188 5.00 24.66 -16.76
N ARG A 189 6.21 24.89 -16.24
CA ARG A 189 6.73 26.24 -15.94
C ARG A 189 7.54 26.86 -17.08
N GLY A 190 7.68 26.17 -18.21
CA GLY A 190 8.51 26.63 -19.33
C GLY A 190 10.00 26.80 -18.98
N CYS A 191 10.53 26.04 -18.01
CA CYS A 191 11.94 26.08 -17.64
C CYS A 191 12.80 25.20 -18.57
N PRO A 192 14.11 25.50 -18.71
CA PRO A 192 15.03 24.64 -19.43
C PRO A 192 15.02 23.21 -18.87
N LYS A 193 15.16 22.20 -19.75
CA LYS A 193 15.23 20.78 -19.36
C LYS A 193 16.36 20.46 -18.38
N THR A 194 17.40 21.28 -18.36
CA THR A 194 18.57 21.15 -17.46
C THR A 194 18.31 21.69 -16.05
N THR A 195 17.13 22.27 -15.79
CA THR A 195 16.78 22.77 -14.45
C THR A 195 16.57 21.58 -13.52
N GLU A 196 17.45 21.45 -12.54
CA GLU A 196 17.38 20.38 -11.53
C GLU A 196 16.51 20.81 -10.34
N TYR A 197 15.72 19.87 -9.83
CA TYR A 197 15.05 20.02 -8.55
C TYR A 197 15.61 19.00 -7.56
N ARG A 198 15.70 19.39 -6.29
CA ARG A 198 16.22 18.50 -5.23
C ARG A 198 15.19 18.42 -4.13
N LEU A 199 14.86 17.19 -3.73
CA LEU A 199 14.00 16.97 -2.57
C LEU A 199 14.72 17.37 -1.29
N CYS A 200 13.99 18.01 -0.40
CA CYS A 200 14.42 18.16 0.99
C CYS A 200 14.16 16.85 1.76
N PHE A 201 15.08 16.47 2.63
CA PHE A 201 14.97 15.36 3.56
C PHE A 201 14.64 15.88 4.97
N PHE A 202 13.37 16.19 5.18
CA PHE A 202 12.91 16.83 6.42
C PHE A 202 13.07 15.94 7.67
N ASN A 203 13.06 14.61 7.49
CA ASN A 203 13.23 13.64 8.58
C ASN A 203 14.56 13.78 9.34
N HIS A 204 15.64 14.17 8.66
CA HIS A 204 16.93 14.50 9.28
C HIS A 204 17.31 15.98 9.10
N SER A 205 16.32 16.84 8.85
CA SER A 205 16.49 18.30 8.70
C SER A 205 17.58 18.72 7.70
N ALA A 206 17.68 18.03 6.56
CA ALA A 206 18.59 18.38 5.49
C ALA A 206 17.79 18.84 4.27
N CYS A 207 18.17 19.94 3.64
CA CYS A 207 17.64 20.30 2.34
C CYS A 207 18.76 20.85 1.45
N PRO A 208 19.08 20.16 0.33
CA PRO A 208 20.07 20.65 -0.62
C PRO A 208 19.77 22.07 -1.07
N ASN A 209 20.81 22.84 -1.39
CA ASN A 209 20.74 24.22 -1.89
C ASN A 209 20.28 25.31 -0.89
N THR A 210 19.80 24.96 0.30
CA THR A 210 19.48 25.97 1.35
C THR A 210 20.71 26.65 1.94
N GLU A 211 21.91 26.17 1.58
CA GLU A 211 23.20 26.79 1.93
C GLU A 211 23.56 27.99 1.04
N LYS A 212 22.91 28.12 -0.12
CA LYS A 212 23.16 29.20 -1.08
C LYS A 212 22.62 30.53 -0.55
N SER A 213 23.14 31.64 -1.08
CA SER A 213 22.64 32.99 -0.78
C SER A 213 21.22 33.21 -1.29
N THR A 214 20.89 32.60 -2.43
CA THR A 214 19.57 32.67 -3.05
C THR A 214 19.21 31.29 -3.61
N PHE A 215 17.97 30.86 -3.38
CA PHE A 215 17.41 29.63 -3.91
C PHE A 215 15.91 29.76 -4.09
N HIS A 216 15.33 28.85 -4.89
CA HIS A 216 13.89 28.80 -5.14
C HIS A 216 13.29 27.58 -4.45
N ILE A 217 12.05 27.71 -4.01
CA ILE A 217 11.27 26.63 -3.40
C ILE A 217 10.08 26.39 -4.31
N ILE A 218 9.81 25.12 -4.61
CA ILE A 218 8.61 24.71 -5.34
C ILE A 218 7.72 23.94 -4.38
N VAL A 219 6.47 24.38 -4.32
CA VAL A 219 5.42 23.73 -3.54
C VAL A 219 4.37 23.24 -4.52
N TYR A 220 4.08 21.95 -4.47
CA TYR A 220 3.00 21.34 -5.25
C TYR A 220 1.90 20.87 -4.31
N ASN A 221 0.68 21.33 -4.58
CA ASN A 221 -0.52 20.88 -3.88
C ASN A 221 -1.22 19.81 -4.74
N PRO A 222 -1.17 18.52 -4.35
CA PRO A 222 -1.83 17.46 -5.11
C PRO A 222 -3.36 17.39 -4.87
N LEU A 223 -3.90 18.25 -4.00
CA LEU A 223 -5.33 18.28 -3.66
C LEU A 223 -6.09 19.17 -4.64
N ALA A 224 -7.36 18.84 -4.87
CA ALA A 224 -8.25 19.56 -5.77
C ALA A 224 -8.80 20.89 -5.19
N TRP A 225 -8.38 21.26 -3.98
CA TRP A 225 -8.78 22.49 -3.30
C TRP A 225 -7.56 23.29 -2.85
N SER A 226 -7.74 24.60 -2.64
CA SER A 226 -6.69 25.48 -2.13
C SER A 226 -6.27 25.11 -0.71
N VAL A 227 -4.96 25.16 -0.45
CA VAL A 227 -4.38 24.88 0.86
C VAL A 227 -3.41 25.99 1.23
N THR A 228 -3.55 26.49 2.46
CA THR A 228 -2.58 27.40 3.07
C THR A 228 -1.98 26.71 4.28
N MET A 229 -0.66 26.51 4.25
CA MET A 229 0.06 25.90 5.36
C MET A 229 1.48 26.48 5.49
N PRO A 230 2.05 26.51 6.70
CA PRO A 230 3.44 26.90 6.88
C PRO A 230 4.37 25.85 6.27
N VAL A 231 5.32 26.29 5.46
CA VAL A 231 6.42 25.45 4.95
C VAL A 231 7.64 25.64 5.83
N ARG A 232 8.16 24.55 6.39
CA ARG A 232 9.35 24.57 7.26
C ARG A 232 10.55 24.00 6.51
N LEU A 233 11.59 24.81 6.34
CA LEU A 233 12.83 24.39 5.69
C LEU A 233 14.01 24.47 6.69
N PRO A 234 14.93 23.49 6.68
CA PRO A 234 16.21 23.68 7.33
C PRO A 234 17.01 24.72 6.56
N ILE A 235 17.60 25.67 7.27
CA ILE A 235 18.44 26.73 6.72
C ILE A 235 19.74 26.81 7.50
N LEU A 236 20.79 27.35 6.89
CA LEU A 236 21.98 27.76 7.64
C LEU A 236 21.63 28.84 8.67
N ASN A 237 22.58 29.18 9.56
CA ASN A 237 22.40 30.21 10.59
C ASN A 237 22.37 31.64 9.98
N LYS A 238 21.45 31.86 9.05
CA LYS A 238 21.21 33.08 8.28
C LYS A 238 19.70 33.30 8.20
N MET A 239 19.28 34.56 8.25
CA MET A 239 17.90 34.94 7.98
C MET A 239 17.73 35.14 6.48
N TYR A 240 16.64 34.60 5.92
CA TYR A 240 16.28 34.79 4.52
C TYR A 240 15.02 35.64 4.45
N ASP A 241 15.03 36.60 3.53
CA ASP A 241 13.81 37.25 3.09
C ASP A 241 13.11 36.33 2.08
N VAL A 242 11.84 36.01 2.33
CA VAL A 242 11.04 35.12 1.50
C VAL A 242 10.09 35.97 0.66
N PHE A 243 9.99 35.66 -0.62
CA PHE A 243 9.14 36.37 -1.56
C PHE A 243 8.20 35.39 -2.27
N ASP A 244 6.94 35.79 -2.43
CA ASP A 244 5.97 35.08 -3.26
C ASP A 244 6.29 35.39 -4.74
N PRO A 245 6.24 34.44 -5.68
CA PRO A 245 6.42 34.77 -7.09
C PRO A 245 5.29 35.69 -7.59
N LYS A 246 5.62 36.61 -8.50
CA LYS A 246 4.61 37.53 -9.09
C LYS A 246 3.48 36.82 -9.83
N ASP A 247 3.78 35.67 -10.43
CA ASP A 247 2.81 34.77 -11.04
C ASP A 247 3.32 33.32 -10.95
N HIS A 248 2.49 32.33 -11.30
CA HIS A 248 2.85 30.92 -11.18
C HIS A 248 3.89 30.43 -12.21
N ILE A 249 4.31 31.29 -13.15
CA ILE A 249 5.13 30.96 -14.32
C ILE A 249 6.50 31.64 -14.24
N THR A 250 6.60 32.88 -13.78
CA THR A 250 7.81 33.70 -13.76
C THR A 250 8.58 33.58 -12.44
N ILE A 251 9.91 33.60 -12.55
CA ILE A 251 10.85 33.48 -11.42
C ILE A 251 11.12 34.86 -10.78
N ILE A 252 10.26 35.85 -11.03
CA ILE A 252 10.44 37.22 -10.54
C ILE A 252 9.85 37.33 -9.13
N ALA A 253 10.66 37.78 -8.17
CA ALA A 253 10.22 38.04 -6.81
C ALA A 253 9.06 39.06 -6.80
N GLY A 254 7.94 38.66 -6.22
CA GLY A 254 6.78 39.48 -5.92
C GLY A 254 6.83 39.99 -4.49
N ASP A 255 5.74 39.83 -3.76
CA ASP A 255 5.59 40.42 -2.42
C ASP A 255 6.39 39.68 -1.35
N LYS A 256 6.94 40.43 -0.40
CA LYS A 256 7.67 39.87 0.74
C LYS A 256 6.70 39.13 1.66
N MET A 257 6.96 37.85 1.87
CA MET A 257 6.19 36.99 2.77
C MET A 257 6.71 37.08 4.20
N LYS A 258 5.82 36.81 5.17
CA LYS A 258 6.20 36.65 6.58
C LYS A 258 6.98 35.35 6.73
N ALA A 259 8.22 35.44 7.20
CA ALA A 259 9.07 34.30 7.53
C ALA A 259 9.63 34.45 8.95
N VAL A 260 9.76 33.32 9.65
CA VAL A 260 10.30 33.27 11.01
C VAL A 260 11.33 32.15 11.08
N ALA A 261 12.49 32.44 11.67
CA ALA A 261 13.46 31.41 12.00
C ALA A 261 13.20 30.83 13.39
N MET A 262 13.35 29.51 13.50
CA MET A 262 13.21 28.79 14.76
C MET A 262 14.46 27.97 15.02
N LYS A 263 14.86 27.91 16.30
CA LYS A 263 15.97 27.03 16.70
C LYS A 263 15.57 25.57 16.49
N ILE A 264 16.51 24.79 15.96
CA ILE A 264 16.34 23.34 15.83
C ILE A 264 16.43 22.72 17.24
N PRO A 265 15.45 21.91 17.67
CA PRO A 265 15.50 21.23 18.97
C PRO A 265 16.74 20.35 19.12
N GLU A 266 17.28 20.26 20.33
CA GLU A 266 18.51 19.49 20.60
C GLU A 266 18.40 18.01 20.23
N GLN A 267 17.21 17.41 20.35
CA GLN A 267 16.96 16.03 19.96
C GLN A 267 17.16 15.82 18.45
N VAL A 268 16.75 16.80 17.62
CA VAL A 268 16.88 16.74 16.16
C VAL A 268 18.35 16.88 15.75
N LYS A 269 19.13 17.69 16.48
CA LYS A 269 20.57 17.84 16.23
C LYS A 269 21.35 16.53 16.41
N LYS A 270 20.86 15.62 17.25
CA LYS A 270 21.48 14.33 17.56
C LYS A 270 21.10 13.20 16.58
N ILE A 271 20.28 13.47 15.56
CA ILE A 271 19.88 12.45 14.58
C ILE A 271 21.11 12.00 13.77
N PRO A 272 21.40 10.69 13.70
CA PRO A 272 22.48 10.16 12.87
C PRO A 272 22.32 10.56 11.39
N ASN A 273 23.42 10.90 10.73
CA ASN A 273 23.46 11.34 9.33
C ASN A 273 22.80 12.70 9.02
N ARG A 274 22.42 13.48 10.04
CA ARG A 274 22.11 14.90 9.86
C ARG A 274 23.38 15.63 9.38
N ARG A 275 23.29 16.30 8.24
CA ARG A 275 24.33 17.18 7.71
C ARG A 275 23.91 18.63 7.90
#